data_AF-O62717-F1
#
_entry.id   AF-O62717-F1
#
_cell.length_a   1.000
_cell.length_b   1.000
_cell.length_c   1.000
_cell.angle_alpha   90.00
_cell.angle_beta   90.00
_cell.angle_gamma   90.00
#
_symmetry.space_group_name_H-M   'P 1'
#
loop_
_entity.id
_entity.type
_entity.pdbx_description
1 polymer ?
#
loop_
_entity_poly.entity_id
_entity_poly.type
_entity_poly.pdbx_seq_one_letter_code
_entity_poly.pdbx_strand_id
1 'polypeptide(L)' 'MMTLCDQVDVYEFLPSKRKTDVCYYYQKFFDSACTMGAYHPLLFEKNMVKHLNRGPDEDIYLLGKATLPGFRTIH' A
#
# COMPACT_ATOMS: atom_id res chain seq x y z
N MET A 1 2.14 0.66 -13.10
CA MET A 1 1.49 -0.68 -13.12
C MET A 1 0.06 -0.65 -13.62
N MET A 2 -0.83 0.22 -13.10
CA MET A 2 -2.24 0.27 -13.55
C MET A 2 -2.42 0.56 -15.06
N THR A 3 -1.46 1.22 -15.71
CA THR A 3 -1.44 1.44 -17.16
C THR A 3 -1.11 0.19 -17.98
N LEU A 4 -0.48 -0.82 -17.37
CA LEU A 4 0.08 -2.00 -18.05
C LEU A 4 -0.63 -3.31 -17.71
N CYS A 5 -1.42 -3.33 -16.63
CA CYS A 5 -2.08 -4.53 -16.11
C CYS A 5 -3.57 -4.27 -15.93
N ASP A 6 -4.40 -5.31 -16.04
CA ASP A 6 -5.84 -5.23 -15.77
C ASP A 6 -6.19 -5.21 -14.28
N GLN A 7 -5.30 -5.77 -13.47
CA GLN A 7 -5.38 -5.77 -12.01
C GLN A 7 -3.97 -5.58 -11.47
N VAL A 8 -3.85 -4.82 -10.38
CA VAL A 8 -2.60 -4.60 -9.67
C VAL A 8 -2.81 -4.89 -8.19
N ASP A 9 -2.04 -5.84 -7.69
CA ASP A 9 -1.98 -6.17 -6.27
C ASP A 9 -0.74 -5.50 -5.65
N VAL A 10 -0.95 -4.65 -4.65
CA VAL A 10 0.10 -3.86 -3.99
C VAL A 10 0.27 -4.36 -2.56
N TYR A 11 1.50 -4.71 -2.18
CA TYR A 11 1.81 -5.34 -0.89
C TYR A 11 2.59 -4.40 0.04
N GLU A 12 2.17 -4.35 1.30
CA GLU A 12 2.75 -3.57 2.42
C GLU A 12 2.90 -2.06 2.14
N PHE A 13 2.26 -1.54 1.09
CA PHE A 13 2.05 -0.11 0.91
C PHE A 13 1.01 0.40 1.91
N LEU A 14 -0.15 -0.25 1.93
CA LEU A 14 -1.06 -0.21 3.09
C LEU A 14 -0.58 -1.26 4.09
N PRO A 15 -0.22 -0.86 5.31
CA PRO A 15 0.44 -1.77 6.24
C PRO A 15 -0.54 -2.81 6.78
N SER A 16 -0.08 -4.05 6.89
CA SER A 16 -0.82 -5.12 7.57
C SER A 16 -0.78 -5.00 9.09
N LYS A 17 -1.30 -6.02 9.78
CA LYS A 17 -1.09 -6.23 11.23
C LYS A 17 0.38 -6.33 11.63
N ARG A 18 1.32 -6.47 10.67
CA ARG A 18 2.77 -6.47 10.88
C ARG A 18 3.39 -5.07 10.85
N LYS A 19 2.59 -4.00 10.82
CA LYS A 19 3.09 -2.61 10.87
C LYS A 19 4.17 -2.47 11.94
N THR A 20 5.30 -1.91 11.56
CA THR A 20 6.49 -1.74 12.39
C THR A 20 7.22 -0.45 12.02
N ASP A 21 8.09 0.02 12.90
CA ASP A 21 9.00 1.12 12.63
C ASP A 21 10.25 0.68 11.88
N VAL A 22 10.50 -0.62 11.68
CA VAL A 22 11.58 -1.10 10.81
C VAL A 22 11.32 -0.60 9.38
N CYS A 23 12.18 0.29 8.89
CA CYS A 23 11.91 1.03 7.64
C CYS A 23 11.92 0.12 6.40
N TYR A 24 12.82 -0.87 6.36
CA TYR A 24 12.94 -1.80 5.24
C TYR A 24 13.13 -3.23 5.72
N TYR A 25 12.56 -4.21 5.02
CA TYR A 25 12.64 -5.63 5.39
C TYR A 25 14.08 -6.19 5.46
N TYR A 26 15.01 -5.57 4.75
CA TYR A 26 16.42 -6.00 4.67
C TYR A 26 17.35 -5.15 5.54
N GLN A 27 16.86 -4.11 6.21
CA GLN A 27 17.64 -3.25 7.11
C GLN A 27 17.12 -3.34 8.54
N LYS A 28 17.93 -2.88 9.51
CA LYS A 28 17.64 -3.02 10.95
C LYS A 28 17.42 -1.70 11.68
N PHE A 29 17.35 -0.58 10.97
CA PHE A 29 17.08 0.71 11.59
C PHE A 29 15.57 0.98 11.64
N PHE A 30 15.18 1.86 12.57
CA PHE A 30 13.80 2.20 12.85
C PHE A 30 13.53 3.63 12.44
N ASP A 31 12.53 3.84 11.60
CA ASP A 31 12.03 5.14 11.19
C ASP A 31 10.55 5.04 10.78
N SER A 32 9.68 5.63 11.60
CA SER A 32 8.24 5.64 11.33
C SER A 32 7.87 6.48 10.10
N ALA A 33 8.74 7.40 9.67
CA ALA A 33 8.55 8.20 8.47
C ALA A 33 8.50 7.36 7.19
N CYS A 34 9.17 6.21 7.15
CA CYS A 34 9.08 5.30 6.01
C CYS A 34 7.67 4.71 5.81
N THR A 35 6.90 4.60 6.89
CA THR A 35 5.52 4.12 6.85
C THR A 35 4.50 5.27 6.81
N MET A 36 4.75 6.37 7.51
CA MET A 36 3.77 7.45 7.68
C MET A 36 4.02 8.65 6.76
N GLY A 37 5.19 8.77 6.15
CA GLY A 37 5.63 9.92 5.35
C GLY A 37 6.42 10.95 6.15
N ALA A 38 7.35 11.62 5.46
CA ALA A 38 8.06 12.80 5.93
C ALA A 38 8.30 13.74 4.75
N TYR A 39 9.30 13.44 3.91
CA TYR A 39 9.55 14.21 2.69
C TYR A 39 8.45 14.01 1.64
N HIS A 40 8.08 12.76 1.36
CA HIS A 40 6.99 12.43 0.46
C HIS A 40 5.63 12.56 1.15
N PRO A 41 4.56 12.93 0.41
CA PRO A 41 3.19 13.00 0.91
C PRO A 41 2.55 11.60 1.06
N LEU A 42 3.34 10.63 1.56
CA LEU A 42 3.02 9.21 1.59
C LEU A 42 1.71 8.91 2.35
N LEU A 43 1.39 9.71 3.37
CA LEU A 43 0.13 9.60 4.09
C LEU A 43 -1.08 9.77 3.14
N PHE A 44 -1.03 10.78 2.28
CA PHE A 44 -2.12 11.08 1.34
C PHE A 44 -2.15 10.09 0.17
N GLU A 45 -0.98 9.62 -0.26
CA GLU A 45 -0.89 8.55 -1.25
C GLU A 45 -1.54 7.25 -0.72
N LYS A 46 -1.31 6.90 0.56
CA LYS A 46 -1.97 5.76 1.21
C LYS A 46 -3.47 5.96 1.34
N ASN A 47 -3.94 7.17 1.65
CA ASN A 47 -5.38 7.47 1.64
C ASN A 47 -5.99 7.24 0.26
N MET A 48 -5.31 7.66 -0.81
CA MET A 48 -5.77 7.44 -2.18
C MET A 48 -5.79 5.95 -2.55
N VAL A 49 -4.73 5.21 -2.22
CA VAL A 49 -4.69 3.75 -2.45
C VAL A 49 -5.78 3.03 -1.67
N LYS A 50 -6.03 3.43 -0.41
CA LYS A 50 -7.11 2.87 0.40
C LYS A 50 -8.50 3.19 -0.18
N HIS A 51 -8.68 4.40 -0.70
CA HIS A 51 -9.93 4.81 -1.35
C HIS A 51 -10.21 4.03 -2.65
N LEU A 52 -9.18 3.76 -3.45
CA LEU A 52 -9.29 3.05 -4.73
C LEU A 52 -9.29 1.52 -4.59
N ASN A 53 -8.96 0.99 -3.42
CA ASN A 53 -8.87 -0.44 -3.17
C ASN A 53 -10.24 -1.12 -3.36
N ARG A 54 -10.27 -2.18 -4.16
CA ARG A 54 -11.45 -3.04 -4.37
C ARG A 54 -11.46 -4.30 -3.49
N GLY A 55 -10.37 -4.59 -2.77
CA GLY A 55 -10.28 -5.73 -1.85
C GLY A 55 -10.91 -5.45 -0.47
N PRO A 56 -11.27 -6.50 0.31
CA PRO A 56 -11.79 -6.35 1.66
C PRO A 56 -10.73 -5.82 2.65
N ASP A 57 -11.18 -5.25 3.76
CA ASP A 57 -10.29 -4.76 4.82
C ASP A 57 -9.45 -5.87 5.46
N GLU A 58 -9.96 -7.10 5.46
CA GLU A 58 -9.29 -8.30 5.96
C GLU A 58 -8.02 -8.62 5.18
N ASP A 59 -8.02 -8.39 3.85
CA ASP A 59 -6.83 -8.57 3.01
C ASP A 59 -5.73 -7.57 3.38
N ILE A 60 -6.11 -6.33 3.69
CA ILE A 60 -5.15 -5.34 4.20
C ILE A 60 -4.64 -5.80 5.56
N TYR A 61 -5.53 -6.17 6.49
CA TYR A 61 -5.16 -6.53 7.85
C TYR A 61 -4.25 -7.76 7.91
N LEU A 62 -4.57 -8.83 7.18
CA LEU A 62 -3.83 -10.09 7.25
C LEU A 62 -2.63 -10.14 6.30
N LEU A 63 -2.80 -9.61 5.08
CA LEU A 63 -1.85 -9.79 3.99
C LEU A 63 -1.08 -8.51 3.67
N GLY A 64 -1.58 -7.34 4.07
CA GLY A 64 -1.05 -6.05 3.64
C GLY A 64 -1.31 -5.81 2.16
N LYS A 65 -2.39 -6.39 1.63
CA LYS A 65 -2.70 -6.40 0.20
C LYS A 65 -3.80 -5.39 -0.12
N ALA A 66 -3.54 -4.52 -1.10
CA ALA A 66 -4.56 -3.72 -1.77
C ALA A 66 -4.68 -4.15 -3.23
N THR A 67 -5.92 -4.22 -3.75
CA THR A 67 -6.23 -4.63 -5.12
C THR A 67 -6.82 -3.43 -5.87
N LEU A 68 -6.11 -2.95 -6.89
CA LEU A 68 -6.55 -1.83 -7.72
C LEU A 68 -6.83 -2.30 -9.15
N PRO A 69 -7.88 -1.77 -9.81
CA PRO A 69 -8.13 -2.06 -11.21
C PRO A 69 -7.10 -1.38 -12.10
N GLY A 70 -6.77 -2.04 -13.21
CA GLY A 70 -6.05 -1.44 -14.32
C GLY A 70 -6.87 -0.35 -15.00
N PHE A 71 -6.21 0.64 -15.59
CA PHE A 71 -6.90 1.69 -16.34
C PHE A 71 -7.67 1.13 -17.55
N ARG A 72 -7.24 0.00 -18.11
CA ARG A 72 -7.95 -0.69 -19.21
C ARG A 72 -9.34 -1.20 -18.81
N THR A 73 -9.60 -1.39 -17.51
CA THR A 73 -10.84 -2.00 -17.00
C THR A 73 -11.78 -0.97 -16.34
N ILE A 74 -11.55 0.33 -16.53
CA ILE A 74 -12.38 1.40 -15.98
C ILE A 74 -13.34 1.92 -17.07
N HIS A 75 -14.56 2.30 -16.67
CA HIS A 75 -15.62 2.84 -17.53
C HIS A 75 -15.86 4.32 -17.23
#